data_AF-A0AAI9WZB1-F1
#
_entry.id   AF-A0AAI9WZB1-F1
#
_cell.length_a   1.000
_cell.length_b   1.000
_cell.length_c   1.000
_cell.angle_alpha   90.00
_cell.angle_beta   90.00
_cell.angle_gamma   90.00
#
_symmetry.space_group_name_H-M   'P 1'
#
loop_
_entity.id
_entity.type
_entity.pdbx_description
1 polymer ?
#
loop_
_entity_poly.entity_id
_entity_poly.type
_entity_poly.pdbx_seq_one_letter_code
_entity_poly.pdbx_strand_id
1 'polypeptide(L)'
;MSNILSVFNPPPSRDIPEKNIEACLPCTAIQSAVAILGGLYLSSPNQFKDKTTGKIDVIKNPLWWQKSVRGAGIILFALGAYRAGEVVQILYQKRFK
;
A
#
# COMPACT_ATOMS: atom_id res chain seq x y z
N MET A 1 25.79 -7.46 9.04
CA MET A 1 26.09 -6.02 9.17
C MET A 1 25.42 -5.31 8.01
N SER A 2 24.56 -4.33 8.28
CA SER A 2 23.85 -3.59 7.24
C SER A 2 24.74 -2.46 6.72
N ASN A 3 24.87 -2.31 5.41
CA ASN A 3 25.68 -1.26 4.77
C ASN A 3 24.76 -0.34 3.95
N ILE A 4 24.88 0.98 4.10
CA ILE A 4 24.07 1.94 3.33
C ILE A 4 24.30 1.80 1.82
N LEU A 5 25.48 1.36 1.40
CA LEU A 5 25.81 1.11 -0.02
C LEU A 5 25.02 -0.05 -0.62
N SER A 6 24.57 -1.03 0.20
CA SER A 6 23.74 -2.14 -0.30
C SER A 6 22.30 -1.74 -0.61
N VAL A 7 21.89 -0.51 -0.31
CA VAL A 7 20.61 0.06 -0.76
C VAL A 7 20.69 0.45 -2.24
N PHE A 8 21.84 0.98 -2.68
CA PHE A 8 22.05 1.45 -4.05
C PHE A 8 22.53 0.35 -5.00
N ASN A 9 23.17 -0.69 -4.46
CA ASN A 9 23.51 -1.90 -5.21
C ASN A 9 23.03 -3.13 -4.44
N PRO A 10 21.72 -3.40 -4.45
CA PRO A 10 21.18 -4.56 -3.75
C PRO A 10 21.70 -5.85 -4.40
N PRO A 11 21.82 -6.94 -3.61
CA PRO A 11 22.10 -8.25 -4.18
C PRO A 11 21.02 -8.62 -5.20
N PRO A 12 21.37 -9.43 -6.21
CA PRO A 12 20.42 -9.85 -7.24
C PRO A 12 19.20 -10.52 -6.61
N SER A 13 18.03 -10.30 -7.22
CA SER A 13 16.78 -10.95 -6.81
C SER A 13 16.99 -12.46 -6.80
N ARG A 14 16.80 -13.08 -5.64
CA ARG A 14 16.83 -14.53 -5.46
C ARG A 14 15.47 -15.01 -5.02
N ASP A 15 15.12 -16.22 -5.45
CA ASP A 15 13.92 -16.87 -4.93
C ASP A 15 14.10 -17.11 -3.42
N ILE A 16 13.07 -16.72 -2.67
CA ILE A 16 13.00 -17.00 -1.25
C ILE A 16 12.52 -18.44 -1.14
N PRO A 17 13.28 -19.35 -0.50
CA PRO A 17 12.85 -20.74 -0.37
C PRO A 17 11.51 -20.79 0.36
N GLU A 18 10.59 -21.67 -0.08
CA GLU A 18 9.18 -21.70 0.39
C GLU A 18 9.05 -21.65 1.92
N LYS A 19 9.95 -22.32 2.65
CA LYS A 19 10.02 -22.31 4.13
C LYS A 19 10.16 -20.92 4.79
N ASN A 20 10.69 -19.94 4.05
CA ASN A 20 10.93 -18.59 4.54
C ASN A 20 9.84 -17.61 4.07
N ILE A 21 8.94 -18.02 3.18
CA ILE A 21 7.84 -17.17 2.67
C ILE A 21 6.84 -16.86 3.79
N GLU A 22 6.63 -17.79 4.73
CA GLU A 22 5.76 -17.56 5.89
C GLU A 22 6.23 -16.39 6.77
N ALA A 23 7.55 -16.14 6.83
CA ALA A 23 8.10 -15.01 7.58
C ALA A 23 7.70 -13.65 6.97
N CYS A 24 7.33 -13.62 5.68
CA CYS A 24 6.87 -12.43 4.99
C CYS A 24 5.38 -12.14 5.22
N LEU A 25 4.58 -13.16 5.58
CA LEU A 25 3.13 -13.04 5.75
C LEU A 25 2.68 -11.87 6.63
N PRO A 26 3.20 -11.66 7.86
CA PRO A 26 2.76 -10.54 8.70
C PRO A 26 3.08 -9.18 8.06
N CYS A 27 4.27 -9.05 7.45
CA CYS A 27 4.68 -7.83 6.78
C CYS A 27 3.79 -7.52 5.57
N THR A 28 3.56 -8.51 4.70
CA THR A 28 2.71 -8.36 3.51
C THR A 28 1.26 -8.09 3.89
N ALA A 29 0.75 -8.72 4.95
CA ALA A 29 -0.60 -8.47 5.45
C ALA A 29 -0.76 -7.03 5.94
N ILE A 30 0.18 -6.51 6.74
CA ILE A 30 0.14 -5.12 7.19
C ILE A 30 0.26 -4.16 6.00
N GLN A 31 1.17 -4.43 5.06
CA GLN A 31 1.30 -3.63 3.84
C GLN A 31 0.00 -3.57 3.05
N SER A 32 -0.67 -4.72 2.85
CA SER A 32 -1.96 -4.76 2.18
C SER A 32 -3.04 -3.97 2.92
N ALA A 33 -3.13 -4.12 4.24
CA ALA A 33 -4.15 -3.46 5.05
C ALA A 33 -3.96 -1.93 5.04
N VAL A 34 -2.73 -1.47 5.25
CA VAL A 34 -2.41 -0.03 5.23
C VAL A 34 -2.64 0.55 3.84
N ALA A 35 -2.24 -0.14 2.79
CA ALA A 35 -2.43 0.33 1.42
C ALA A 35 -3.91 0.38 1.02
N ILE A 36 -4.72 -0.63 1.39
CA ILE A 36 -6.16 -0.64 1.14
C ILE A 36 -6.83 0.50 1.91
N LEU A 37 -6.64 0.57 3.23
CA LEU A 37 -7.32 1.55 4.08
C LEU A 37 -6.88 2.97 3.75
N GLY A 38 -5.57 3.18 3.60
CA GLY A 38 -5.00 4.47 3.20
C GLY A 38 -5.42 4.87 1.79
N GLY A 39 -5.43 3.93 0.86
CA GLY A 39 -5.86 4.15 -0.52
C GLY A 39 -7.33 4.56 -0.61
N LEU A 40 -8.22 3.85 0.09
CA LEU A 40 -9.63 4.21 0.20
C LEU A 40 -9.81 5.60 0.82
N TYR A 41 -9.11 5.89 1.91
CA TYR A 41 -9.17 7.20 2.57
C TYR A 41 -8.76 8.32 1.61
N LEU A 42 -7.62 8.19 0.93
CA LEU A 42 -7.09 9.20 0.01
C LEU A 42 -7.90 9.32 -1.29
N SER A 43 -8.53 8.24 -1.75
CA SER A 43 -9.41 8.26 -2.93
C SER A 43 -10.72 9.05 -2.68
N SER A 44 -11.12 9.14 -1.42
CA SER A 44 -12.26 9.94 -0.99
C SER A 44 -11.94 11.44 -1.04
N PRO A 45 -12.93 12.33 -0.96
CA PRO A 45 -12.69 13.77 -0.83
C PRO A 45 -12.48 14.24 0.62
N ASN A 46 -12.51 13.34 1.61
CA ASN A 46 -12.66 13.72 3.01
C ASN A 46 -11.49 14.55 3.55
N GLN A 47 -10.27 14.26 3.11
CA GLN A 47 -9.05 14.99 3.49
C GLN A 47 -9.04 16.46 3.03
N PHE A 48 -9.90 16.84 2.08
CA PHE A 48 -9.98 18.21 1.57
C PHE A 48 -11.17 19.00 2.11
N LYS A 49 -12.09 18.33 2.83
CA LYS A 49 -13.24 18.99 3.42
C LYS A 49 -12.83 19.74 4.67
N ASP A 50 -13.34 20.95 4.83
CA ASP A 50 -13.28 21.66 6.09
C ASP A 50 -14.10 20.89 7.14
N LYS A 51 -13.56 20.75 8.36
CA LYS A 51 -14.20 20.05 9.47
C LYS A 51 -15.45 20.77 9.98
N THR A 52 -15.52 22.09 9.78
CA THR A 52 -16.62 22.93 10.28
C THR A 52 -17.76 23.05 9.27
N THR A 53 -17.43 23.37 8.02
CA THR A 53 -18.42 23.60 6.96
C THR A 53 -18.65 22.40 6.05
N GLY A 54 -17.77 21.38 6.05
CA GLY A 54 -17.87 20.21 5.18
C GLY A 54 -17.61 20.51 3.69
N LYS A 55 -17.33 21.77 3.35
CA LYS A 55 -17.06 22.23 1.98
C LYS A 55 -15.58 22.10 1.66
N ILE A 56 -15.27 21.95 0.38
CA ILE A 56 -13.90 21.92 -0.12
C ILE A 56 -13.54 23.32 -0.62
N ASP A 57 -12.52 23.91 -0.02
CA ASP A 57 -11.94 25.16 -0.50
C ASP A 57 -10.97 24.87 -1.66
N VAL A 58 -11.36 25.30 -2.86
CA VAL A 58 -10.61 25.08 -4.11
C VAL A 58 -9.40 26.03 -4.23
N ILE A 59 -9.39 27.15 -3.48
CA ILE A 59 -8.24 28.06 -3.42
C ILE A 59 -7.13 27.39 -2.61
N LYS A 60 -7.48 26.82 -1.46
CA LYS A 60 -6.54 26.07 -0.61
C LYS A 60 -6.11 24.74 -1.21
N ASN A 61 -7.05 24.02 -1.85
CA ASN A 61 -6.81 22.73 -2.48
C ASN A 61 -7.18 22.79 -3.96
N PRO A 62 -6.28 23.21 -4.86
CA PRO A 62 -6.59 23.32 -6.27
C PRO A 62 -6.94 21.95 -6.89
N LEU A 63 -7.73 21.95 -7.96
CA LEU A 63 -8.29 20.72 -8.56
C LEU A 63 -7.21 19.73 -9.01
N TRP A 64 -6.08 20.21 -9.52
CA TRP A 64 -4.97 19.33 -9.92
C TRP A 64 -4.40 18.56 -8.72
N TRP A 65 -4.25 19.22 -7.57
CA TRP A 65 -3.77 18.61 -6.34
C TRP A 65 -4.76 17.57 -5.81
N GLN A 66 -6.04 17.92 -5.80
CA GLN A 66 -7.09 16.98 -5.40
C GLN A 66 -7.08 15.72 -6.27
N LYS A 67 -6.96 15.89 -7.60
CA LYS A 67 -6.89 14.77 -8.54
C LYS A 67 -5.63 13.92 -8.34
N SER A 68 -4.47 14.52 -8.11
CA SER A 68 -3.23 13.79 -7.86
C SER A 68 -3.30 12.94 -6.60
N VAL A 69 -3.76 13.50 -5.47
CA VAL A 69 -3.89 12.76 -4.21
C VAL A 69 -4.89 11.62 -4.34
N ARG A 70 -6.04 11.87 -4.99
CA ARG A 70 -7.06 10.84 -5.21
C ARG A 70 -6.57 9.74 -6.15
N GLY A 71 -5.86 10.11 -7.21
CA GLY A 71 -5.20 9.17 -8.12
C GLY A 71 -4.17 8.31 -7.41
N ALA A 72 -3.33 8.90 -6.57
CA ALA A 72 -2.39 8.17 -5.72
C ALA A 72 -3.11 7.22 -4.75
N GLY A 73 -4.24 7.64 -4.18
CA GLY A 73 -5.09 6.79 -3.35
C GLY A 73 -5.63 5.56 -4.09
N ILE A 74 -6.09 5.72 -5.33
CA ILE A 74 -6.56 4.60 -6.18
C ILE A 74 -5.42 3.63 -6.48
N ILE A 75 -4.24 4.15 -6.85
CA ILE A 75 -3.04 3.32 -7.09
C ILE A 75 -2.65 2.54 -5.83
N LEU A 76 -2.68 3.21 -4.67
CA LEU A 76 -2.36 2.59 -3.39
C LEU A 76 -3.36 1.50 -3.02
N PHE A 77 -4.66 1.73 -3.26
CA PHE A 77 -5.69 0.71 -3.06
C PHE A 77 -5.45 -0.51 -3.97
N ALA A 78 -5.15 -0.29 -5.26
CA ALA A 78 -4.86 -1.36 -6.20
C ALA A 78 -3.62 -2.17 -5.77
N LEU A 79 -2.55 -1.50 -5.33
CA LEU A 79 -1.37 -2.15 -4.75
C LEU A 79 -1.73 -2.98 -3.53
N GLY A 80 -2.56 -2.45 -2.63
CA GLY A 80 -3.03 -3.16 -1.46
C GLY A 80 -3.83 -4.42 -1.81
N ALA A 81 -4.72 -4.35 -2.80
CA ALA A 81 -5.47 -5.50 -3.30
C ALA A 81 -4.56 -6.58 -3.92
N TYR A 82 -3.55 -6.17 -4.69
CA TYR A 82 -2.53 -7.08 -5.23
C TYR A 82 -1.79 -7.82 -4.10
N ARG A 83 -1.32 -7.08 -3.08
CA ARG A 83 -0.65 -7.67 -1.91
C ARG A 83 -1.56 -8.57 -1.09
N ALA A 84 -2.84 -8.24 -0.98
CA ALA A 84 -3.82 -9.12 -0.33
C ALA A 84 -3.96 -10.46 -1.07
N GLY A 85 -3.87 -10.46 -2.40
CA GLY A 85 -3.80 -11.68 -3.21
C GLY A 85 -2.59 -12.56 -2.84
N GLU A 86 -1.40 -11.96 -2.66
CA GLU A 86 -0.21 -12.69 -2.18
C GLU A 86 -0.44 -13.32 -0.80
N VAL A 87 -1.08 -12.61 0.13
CA VAL A 87 -1.42 -13.15 1.47
C VAL A 87 -2.36 -14.34 1.35
N VAL A 88 -3.40 -14.25 0.52
CA VAL A 88 -4.35 -15.34 0.29
C VAL A 88 -3.64 -16.55 -0.32
N GLN A 89 -2.73 -16.34 -1.27
CA GLN A 89 -1.95 -17.41 -1.88
C GLN A 89 -1.07 -18.13 -0.85
N ILE A 90 -0.36 -17.39 0.01
CA ILE A 90 0.48 -17.98 1.06
C ILE A 90 -0.38 -18.77 2.06
N LEU A 91 -1.53 -18.23 2.46
CA LEU A 91 -2.46 -18.92 3.37
C LEU A 91 -3.06 -20.19 2.74
N TYR A 92 -3.39 -20.13 1.44
CA TYR A 92 -3.91 -21.29 0.72
C TYR A 92 -2.86 -22.41 0.63
N GLN A 93 -1.61 -22.05 0.29
CA GLN A 93 -0.50 -23.01 0.29
C GLN A 93 -0.31 -23.65 1.67
N LYS A 94 -0.31 -22.85 2.74
CA LYS A 94 -0.17 -23.36 4.12
C LYS A 94 -1.29 -24.32 4.56
N ARG A 95 -2.50 -24.15 4.01
CA ARG A 95 -3.67 -24.93 4.41
C ARG A 95 -3.81 -26.25 3.64
N PHE A 96 -3.38 -26.29 2.38
CA PHE A 96 -3.67 -27.40 1.46
C PHE A 96 -2.41 -28.10 0.89
N LYS A 97 -1.21 -27.60 1.19
CA LYS A 97 0.07 -28.22 0.86
C LYS A 97 0.75 -28.66 2.14
#